data_AF-A0A257U4Q3-F1
#
_entry.id   AF-A0A257U4Q3-F1
#
_cell.length_a   1.000
_cell.length_b   1.000
_cell.length_c   1.000
_cell.angle_alpha   90.00
_cell.angle_beta   90.00
_cell.angle_gamma   90.00
#
_symmetry.space_group_name_H-M   'P 1'
#
loop_
_entity.id
_entity.type
_entity.pdbx_description
1 polymer ?
#
loop_
_entity_poly.entity_id
_entity_poly.type
_entity_poly.pdbx_seq_one_letter_code
_entity_poly.pdbx_strand_id
1 'polypeptide(L)'
;MAGSIVSGHFARLRERFSGRWKSDATATALANDFLAEQQAEREKWLTMWQKTAGDAADRAAADRAVSWLQMFDAMSLWLCCAERRGPQEFAPPGGPALTLQPTTGPYSISVSPWPFLAGELEVAALGRAIAVRPYADPSDVVTAAAQPVTLKWSLTPQGGWAS
;
A
#
# COMPACT_ATOMS: atom_id res chain seq x y z
N MET A 1 -5.07 -13.21 12.30
CA MET A 1 -5.30 -11.85 11.76
C MET A 1 -4.49 -11.58 10.48
N ALA A 2 -3.15 -11.55 10.53
CA ALA A 2 -2.31 -11.16 9.38
C ALA A 2 -2.62 -11.92 8.07
N GLY A 3 -2.79 -13.25 8.12
CA GLY A 3 -3.13 -14.06 6.94
C GLY A 3 -4.44 -13.65 6.25
N SER A 4 -5.48 -13.31 7.03
CA SER A 4 -6.77 -12.84 6.49
C SER A 4 -6.63 -11.48 5.80
N ILE A 5 -5.81 -10.58 6.37
CA ILE A 5 -5.56 -9.25 5.81
C ILE A 5 -4.77 -9.35 4.49
N VAL A 6 -3.71 -10.17 4.46
CA VAL A 6 -2.86 -10.34 3.27
C VAL A 6 -3.64 -10.97 2.11
N SER A 7 -4.38 -12.04 2.37
CA SER A 7 -5.24 -12.65 1.36
C SER A 7 -6.28 -11.65 0.83
N GLY A 8 -6.96 -10.91 1.73
CA GLY A 8 -7.90 -9.87 1.34
C GLY A 8 -7.29 -8.76 0.48
N HIS A 9 -6.05 -8.38 0.74
CA HIS A 9 -5.31 -7.40 -0.07
C HIS A 9 -5.07 -7.91 -1.51
N PHE A 10 -4.57 -9.14 -1.67
CA PHE A 10 -4.32 -9.71 -2.99
C PHE A 10 -5.60 -9.91 -3.80
N ALA A 11 -6.68 -10.39 -3.16
CA ALA A 11 -7.98 -10.53 -3.80
C ALA A 11 -8.45 -9.18 -4.38
N ARG A 12 -8.43 -8.12 -3.57
CA ARG A 12 -8.85 -6.78 -4.02
C ARG A 12 -7.92 -6.18 -5.08
N LEU A 13 -6.60 -6.40 -5.01
CA LEU A 13 -5.69 -5.98 -6.08
C LEU A 13 -6.07 -6.64 -7.41
N ARG A 14 -6.34 -7.95 -7.38
CA ARG A 14 -6.71 -8.71 -8.58
C ARG A 14 -8.03 -8.21 -9.18
N GLU A 15 -9.04 -7.96 -8.34
CA GLU A 15 -10.33 -7.39 -8.76
C GLU A 15 -10.15 -6.00 -9.39
N ARG A 16 -9.39 -5.11 -8.74
CA ARG A 16 -9.13 -3.74 -9.20
C ARG A 16 -8.49 -3.70 -10.59
N PHE A 17 -7.56 -4.61 -10.86
CA PHE A 17 -6.85 -4.67 -12.15
C PHE A 17 -7.45 -5.69 -13.12
N SER A 18 -8.70 -6.11 -12.89
CA SER A 18 -9.35 -7.15 -13.68
C SER A 18 -9.48 -6.83 -15.17
N GLY A 19 -9.61 -5.56 -15.53
CA GLY A 19 -9.70 -5.11 -16.92
C GLY A 19 -8.49 -5.47 -17.80
N ARG A 20 -7.32 -5.75 -17.22
CA ARG A 20 -6.08 -6.01 -17.99
C ARG A 20 -5.97 -7.42 -18.57
N TRP A 21 -6.74 -8.38 -18.07
CA TRP A 21 -6.60 -9.80 -18.43
C TRP A 21 -7.92 -10.46 -18.82
N LYS A 22 -9.05 -9.74 -18.73
CA LYS A 22 -10.38 -10.24 -19.08
C LYS A 22 -10.53 -10.70 -20.53
N SER A 23 -9.67 -10.27 -21.44
CA SER A 23 -9.67 -10.71 -22.84
C SER A 23 -8.96 -12.05 -23.06
N ASP A 24 -8.22 -12.55 -22.07
CA ASP A 24 -7.54 -13.85 -22.12
C ASP A 24 -8.30 -14.85 -21.23
N ALA A 25 -8.90 -15.85 -21.86
CA ALA A 25 -9.70 -16.87 -21.18
C ALA A 25 -8.87 -17.71 -20.20
N THR A 26 -7.61 -18.02 -20.55
CA THR A 26 -6.71 -18.79 -19.70
C THR A 26 -6.30 -17.97 -18.48
N ALA A 27 -5.89 -16.73 -18.71
CA ALA A 27 -5.53 -15.82 -17.61
C ALA A 27 -6.74 -15.53 -16.70
N THR A 28 -7.95 -15.52 -17.25
CA THR A 28 -9.20 -15.34 -16.51
C THR A 28 -9.53 -16.56 -15.65
N ALA A 29 -9.39 -17.79 -16.18
CA ALA A 29 -9.59 -19.01 -15.39
C ALA A 29 -8.64 -19.07 -14.20
N LEU A 30 -7.33 -18.87 -14.45
CA LEU A 30 -6.32 -18.82 -13.40
C LEU A 30 -6.58 -17.71 -12.37
N ALA A 31 -7.12 -16.56 -12.81
CA ALA A 31 -7.53 -15.47 -11.92
C ALA A 31 -8.59 -15.93 -10.92
N ASN A 32 -9.60 -16.63 -11.42
CA ASN A 32 -10.75 -17.03 -10.64
C ASN A 32 -10.37 -18.13 -9.65
N ASP A 33 -9.54 -19.08 -10.06
CA ASP A 33 -9.01 -20.13 -9.18
C ASP A 33 -8.21 -19.52 -8.03
N PHE A 34 -7.32 -18.58 -8.33
CA PHE A 34 -6.58 -17.84 -7.32
C PHE A 34 -7.50 -17.07 -6.36
N LEU A 35 -8.52 -16.37 -6.87
CA LEU A 35 -9.48 -15.65 -6.02
C LEU A 35 -10.26 -16.58 -5.10
N ALA A 36 -10.67 -17.75 -5.60
CA ALA A 36 -11.34 -18.76 -4.79
C ALA A 36 -10.44 -19.29 -3.66
N GLU A 37 -9.17 -19.57 -3.96
CA GLU A 37 -8.18 -20.00 -2.98
C GLU A 37 -7.96 -18.92 -1.90
N GLN A 38 -7.73 -17.67 -2.32
CA GLN A 38 -7.54 -16.56 -1.39
C GLN A 38 -8.76 -16.38 -0.48
N GLN A 39 -9.97 -16.44 -1.04
CA GLN A 39 -11.20 -16.32 -0.27
C GLN A 39 -11.33 -17.45 0.77
N ALA A 40 -11.01 -18.70 0.42
CA ALA A 40 -11.02 -19.81 1.35
C ALA A 40 -10.01 -19.64 2.50
N GLU A 41 -8.77 -19.24 2.18
CA GLU A 41 -7.76 -18.94 3.19
C GLU A 41 -8.19 -17.77 4.09
N ARG A 42 -8.79 -16.73 3.51
CA ARG A 42 -9.28 -15.57 4.26
C ARG A 42 -10.30 -15.96 5.33
N GLU A 43 -11.28 -16.80 4.98
CA GLU A 43 -12.28 -17.31 5.92
C GLU A 43 -11.62 -18.14 7.03
N LYS A 44 -10.75 -19.08 6.66
CA LYS A 44 -9.99 -19.91 7.61
C LYS A 44 -9.22 -19.06 8.62
N TRP A 45 -8.47 -18.06 8.16
CA TRP A 45 -7.71 -17.17 9.04
C TRP A 45 -8.59 -16.26 9.89
N LEU A 46 -9.77 -15.85 9.40
CA LEU A 46 -10.73 -15.08 10.18
C LEU A 46 -11.33 -15.95 11.29
N THR A 47 -11.77 -17.17 10.99
CA THR A 47 -12.28 -18.11 12.00
C THR A 47 -11.24 -18.40 13.09
N MET A 48 -9.97 -18.59 12.72
CA MET A 48 -8.89 -18.74 13.70
C MET A 48 -8.69 -17.49 14.56
N TRP A 49 -8.81 -16.30 13.97
CA TRP A 49 -8.68 -15.05 14.71
C TRP A 49 -9.86 -14.84 15.67
N GLN A 50 -11.09 -15.12 15.23
CA GLN A 50 -12.30 -15.11 16.07
C GLN A 50 -12.18 -16.03 17.29
N LYS A 51 -11.64 -17.24 17.10
CA LYS A 51 -11.40 -18.18 18.20
C LYS A 51 -10.39 -17.66 19.24
N THR A 52 -9.45 -16.79 18.84
CA THR A 52 -8.37 -16.31 19.71
C THR A 52 -8.66 -14.95 20.35
N ALA A 53 -9.35 -14.06 19.64
CA ALA A 53 -9.61 -12.69 20.07
C ALA A 53 -11.10 -12.39 20.38
N GLY A 54 -11.99 -13.39 20.26
CA GLY A 54 -13.40 -13.25 20.59
C GLY A 54 -14.14 -12.24 19.71
N ASP A 55 -15.11 -11.53 20.28
CA ASP A 55 -16.01 -10.62 19.57
C ASP A 55 -15.32 -9.42 18.90
N ALA A 56 -14.10 -9.07 19.34
CA ALA A 56 -13.32 -8.00 18.72
C ALA A 56 -12.77 -8.37 17.33
N ALA A 57 -12.73 -9.67 17.00
CA ALA A 57 -12.22 -10.19 15.74
C ALA A 57 -13.33 -10.42 14.70
N ASP A 58 -14.20 -9.44 14.52
CA ASP A 58 -15.28 -9.54 13.53
C ASP A 58 -14.79 -9.33 12.08
N ARG A 59 -15.67 -9.68 11.13
CA ARG A 59 -15.42 -9.48 9.70
C ARG A 59 -15.20 -8.01 9.35
N ALA A 60 -15.94 -7.11 9.98
CA ALA A 60 -15.85 -5.68 9.70
C ALA A 60 -14.47 -5.12 10.09
N ALA A 61 -13.87 -5.59 11.18
CA ALA A 61 -12.52 -5.26 11.61
C ALA A 61 -11.48 -5.78 10.61
N ALA A 62 -11.63 -7.02 10.13
CA ALA A 62 -10.78 -7.56 9.08
C ALA A 62 -10.87 -6.72 7.79
N ASP A 63 -12.08 -6.38 7.36
CA ASP A 63 -12.30 -5.55 6.16
C ASP A 63 -11.72 -4.14 6.31
N ARG A 64 -11.87 -3.51 7.47
CA ARG A 64 -11.23 -2.22 7.77
C ARG A 64 -9.71 -2.33 7.72
N ALA A 65 -9.13 -3.38 8.30
CA ALA A 65 -7.69 -3.60 8.28
C ALA A 65 -7.14 -3.82 6.85
N VAL A 66 -7.88 -4.55 5.99
CA VAL A 66 -7.54 -4.67 4.56
C VAL A 66 -7.56 -3.30 3.89
N SER A 67 -8.59 -2.48 4.13
CA SER A 67 -8.67 -1.14 3.54
C SER A 67 -7.52 -0.22 4.00
N TRP A 68 -7.13 -0.30 5.28
CA TRP A 68 -5.96 0.42 5.79
C TRP A 68 -4.67 -0.05 5.12
N LEU A 69 -4.47 -1.37 5.01
CA LEU A 69 -3.30 -1.93 4.33
C LEU A 69 -3.22 -1.46 2.87
N GLN A 70 -4.32 -1.48 2.13
CA GLN A 70 -4.35 -1.01 0.75
C GLN A 70 -4.01 0.48 0.62
N MET A 71 -4.53 1.30 1.53
CA MET A 71 -4.22 2.73 1.54
C MET A 71 -2.72 2.96 1.79
N PHE A 72 -2.14 2.29 2.80
CA PHE A 72 -0.71 2.42 3.11
C PHE A 72 0.19 1.85 2.01
N ASP A 73 -0.19 0.71 1.40
CA ASP A 73 0.52 0.15 0.25
C ASP A 73 0.55 1.15 -0.91
N ALA A 74 -0.61 1.69 -1.31
CA ALA A 74 -0.70 2.70 -2.37
C ALA A 74 0.09 3.98 -2.03
N MET A 75 0.03 4.44 -0.78
CA MET A 75 0.78 5.60 -0.32
C MET A 75 2.28 5.35 -0.34
N SER A 76 2.74 4.18 0.09
CA SER A 76 4.16 3.81 0.06
C SER A 76 4.71 3.74 -1.36
N LEU A 77 3.94 3.18 -2.30
CA LEU A 77 4.30 3.16 -3.71
C LEU A 77 4.36 4.57 -4.30
N TRP A 78 3.37 5.40 -3.99
CA TRP A 78 3.39 6.81 -4.42
C TRP A 78 4.61 7.55 -3.85
N LEU A 79 4.99 7.27 -2.59
CA LEU A 79 6.17 7.84 -1.97
C LEU A 79 7.47 7.36 -2.64
N CYS A 80 7.58 6.08 -2.96
CA CYS A 80 8.80 5.48 -3.49
C CYS A 80 9.00 5.70 -4.99
N CYS A 81 7.95 6.01 -5.76
CA CYS A 81 8.06 6.28 -7.19
C CYS A 81 8.68 7.66 -7.47
N ALA A 82 9.70 7.68 -8.34
CA ALA A 82 10.61 8.81 -8.54
C ALA A 82 9.99 10.06 -9.18
N GLU A 83 8.87 9.95 -9.89
CA GLU A 83 8.20 11.09 -10.53
C GLU A 83 6.76 11.24 -10.04
N ARG A 84 6.57 12.09 -9.04
CA ARG A 84 5.23 12.48 -8.60
C ARG A 84 4.82 13.73 -9.36
N ARG A 85 3.96 13.53 -10.37
CA ARG A 85 3.57 14.61 -11.29
C ARG A 85 2.40 15.46 -10.79
N GLY A 86 1.78 15.12 -9.66
CA GLY A 86 0.63 15.86 -9.15
C GLY A 86 0.13 15.38 -7.79
N PRO A 87 -0.90 16.05 -7.26
CA PRO A 87 -1.56 15.66 -6.03
C PRO A 87 -2.15 14.26 -6.14
N GLN A 88 -2.09 13.52 -5.04
CA GLN A 88 -2.70 12.22 -4.90
C GLN A 88 -3.62 12.20 -3.69
N GLU A 89 -4.88 11.83 -3.92
CA GLU A 89 -5.85 11.63 -2.86
C GLU A 89 -5.77 10.20 -2.31
N PHE A 90 -5.86 10.08 -0.99
CA PHE A 90 -5.95 8.82 -0.24
C PHE A 90 -7.14 8.88 0.70
N ALA A 91 -8.06 7.93 0.59
CA ALA A 91 -9.24 7.85 1.44
C ALA A 91 -9.01 6.85 2.59
N PRO A 92 -8.71 7.31 3.83
CA PRO A 92 -8.59 6.43 4.97
C PRO A 92 -9.95 5.80 5.33
N PRO A 93 -9.97 4.53 5.78
CA PRO A 93 -11.19 3.89 6.27
C PRO A 93 -11.75 4.62 7.50
N GLY A 94 -12.78 5.45 7.30
CA GLY A 94 -13.50 6.16 8.37
C GLY A 94 -12.99 7.57 8.70
N GLY A 95 -12.15 8.16 7.85
CA GLY A 95 -11.68 9.54 8.01
C GLY A 95 -11.87 10.39 6.74
N PRO A 96 -11.53 11.69 6.80
CA PRO A 96 -11.53 12.54 5.61
C PRO A 96 -10.44 12.09 4.64
N ALA A 97 -10.69 12.27 3.34
CA ALA A 97 -9.69 12.04 2.31
C ALA A 97 -8.49 12.98 2.51
N LEU A 98 -7.28 12.43 2.38
CA LEU A 98 -6.01 13.15 2.48
C LEU A 98 -5.48 13.40 1.07
N THR A 99 -5.18 14.66 0.75
CA THR A 99 -4.45 15.04 -0.46
C THR A 99 -2.98 15.20 -0.13
N LEU A 100 -2.12 14.40 -0.76
CA LEU A 100 -0.66 14.54 -0.72
C LEU A 100 -0.21 15.26 -2.00
N GLN A 101 0.43 16.42 -1.85
CA GLN A 101 0.86 17.28 -2.95
C GLN A 101 2.39 17.45 -2.92
N PRO A 102 3.13 17.05 -3.97
CA PRO A 102 4.54 17.37 -4.10
C PRO A 102 4.74 18.89 -4.14
N THR A 103 5.76 19.39 -3.43
CA THR A 103 6.12 20.81 -3.41
C THR A 103 7.46 21.04 -4.15
N THR A 104 8.17 22.14 -3.86
CA THR A 104 9.37 22.59 -4.58
C THR A 104 10.57 21.64 -4.49
N GLY A 105 10.53 20.61 -3.62
CA GLY A 105 11.58 19.61 -3.46
C GLY A 105 11.12 18.20 -3.86
N PRO A 106 12.03 17.32 -4.33
CA PRO A 106 11.68 15.96 -4.77
C PRO A 106 11.11 15.07 -3.66
N TYR A 107 11.32 15.46 -2.40
CA TYR A 107 10.84 14.72 -1.23
C TYR A 107 10.04 15.57 -0.24
N SER A 108 9.63 16.76 -0.65
CA SER A 108 8.80 17.65 0.16
C SER A 108 7.34 17.52 -0.26
N ILE A 109 6.47 17.30 0.72
CA ILE A 109 5.06 16.95 0.49
C ILE A 109 4.20 17.80 1.42
N SER A 110 3.22 18.49 0.86
CA SER A 110 2.14 19.06 1.67
C SER A 110 0.97 18.08 1.77
N VAL A 111 0.34 18.03 2.94
CA VAL A 111 -0.79 17.14 3.24
C VAL A 111 -1.99 17.96 3.69
N SER A 112 -3.18 17.63 3.18
CA SER A 112 -4.43 18.31 3.52
C SER A 112 -5.63 17.34 3.56
N PRO A 113 -6.45 17.32 4.62
CA PRO A 113 -6.21 18.01 5.89
C PRO A 113 -4.99 17.42 6.61
N TRP A 114 -4.34 18.20 7.47
CA TRP A 114 -3.21 17.72 8.27
C TRP A 114 -3.71 16.83 9.41
N PRO A 115 -3.41 15.51 9.43
CA PRO A 115 -4.02 14.59 10.39
C PRO A 115 -3.18 14.42 11.68
N PHE A 116 -2.04 15.10 11.79
CA PHE A 116 -1.07 14.89 12.85
C PHE A 116 -1.02 16.06 13.82
N LEU A 117 -0.70 15.77 15.08
CA LEU A 117 -0.47 16.82 16.09
C LEU A 117 0.86 17.56 15.88
N ALA A 118 1.85 16.90 15.26
CA ALA A 118 3.19 17.43 15.10
C ALA A 118 3.33 18.37 13.91
N GLY A 119 4.11 19.46 14.11
CA GLY A 119 4.50 20.54 13.18
C GLY A 119 4.81 20.13 11.74
N GLU A 120 5.40 18.97 11.65
CA GLU A 120 6.00 18.39 10.46
C GLU A 120 6.26 16.93 10.81
N LEU A 121 6.32 16.08 9.80
CA LEU A 121 6.83 14.73 9.96
C LEU A 121 7.97 14.49 8.98
N GLU A 122 9.10 14.02 9.50
CA GLU A 122 10.11 13.36 8.69
C GLU A 122 9.79 11.86 8.63
N VAL A 123 9.60 11.35 7.41
CA VAL A 123 9.44 9.91 7.17
C VAL A 123 10.69 9.43 6.45
N ALA A 124 11.26 8.31 6.92
CA ALA A 124 12.45 7.73 6.29
C ALA A 124 12.26 6.23 6.03
N ALA A 125 12.78 5.76 4.91
CA ALA A 125 12.84 4.36 4.55
C ALA A 125 14.27 3.97 4.16
N LEU A 126 14.75 2.86 4.72
CA LEU A 126 15.99 2.23 4.30
C LEU A 126 15.73 1.38 3.06
N GLY A 127 16.63 1.49 2.09
CA GLY A 127 16.55 0.74 0.85
C GLY A 127 17.94 0.40 0.32
N ARG A 128 17.94 -0.21 -0.86
CA ARG A 128 19.16 -0.52 -1.61
C ARG A 128 19.00 -0.01 -3.04
N ALA A 129 19.94 0.81 -3.48
CA ALA A 129 20.01 1.27 -4.87
C ALA A 129 20.75 0.21 -5.69
N ILE A 130 20.09 -0.27 -6.73
CA ILE A 130 20.66 -1.18 -7.73
C ILE A 130 20.70 -0.49 -9.08
N ALA A 131 21.59 -0.92 -9.98
CA ALA A 131 21.71 -0.34 -11.31
C ALA A 131 20.40 -0.49 -12.11
N VAL A 132 20.02 0.52 -12.88
CA VAL A 132 18.90 0.43 -13.82
C VAL A 132 19.38 -0.31 -15.06
N ARG A 133 19.12 -1.62 -15.11
CA ARG A 133 19.45 -2.50 -16.23
C ARG A 133 18.39 -3.58 -16.42
N PRO A 134 18.36 -4.27 -17.56
CA PRO A 134 17.62 -5.52 -17.68
C PRO A 134 18.17 -6.54 -16.68
N TYR A 135 17.24 -7.26 -16.03
CA TYR A 135 17.54 -8.38 -15.14
C TYR A 135 16.94 -9.63 -15.75
N ALA A 136 17.71 -10.71 -15.82
CA ALA A 136 17.29 -11.93 -16.52
C ALA A 136 16.17 -12.66 -15.78
N ASP A 137 16.25 -12.68 -14.45
CA ASP A 137 15.33 -13.36 -13.56
C ASP A 137 15.32 -12.68 -12.17
N PRO A 138 14.41 -13.06 -11.26
CA PRO A 138 14.37 -12.49 -9.92
C PRO A 138 15.66 -12.69 -9.10
N SER A 139 16.41 -13.77 -9.32
CA SER A 139 17.67 -14.02 -8.60
C SER A 139 18.72 -12.97 -8.95
N ASP A 140 18.81 -12.59 -10.23
CA ASP A 140 19.73 -11.53 -10.69
C ASP A 140 19.48 -10.19 -9.97
N VAL A 141 18.22 -9.84 -9.70
CA VAL A 141 17.85 -8.65 -8.89
C VAL A 141 18.27 -8.79 -7.43
N VAL A 142 18.11 -9.99 -6.86
CA VAL A 142 18.47 -10.26 -5.46
C VAL A 142 19.98 -10.12 -5.25
N THR A 143 20.77 -10.67 -6.18
CA THR A 143 22.24 -10.72 -6.11
C THR A 143 22.94 -9.49 -6.70
N ALA A 144 22.20 -8.56 -7.31
CA ALA A 144 22.75 -7.34 -7.87
C ALA A 144 23.56 -6.55 -6.82
N ALA A 145 24.74 -6.06 -7.23
CA ALA A 145 25.51 -5.13 -6.41
C ALA A 145 24.63 -3.93 -6.05
N ALA A 146 24.53 -3.63 -4.76
CA ALA A 146 23.62 -2.64 -4.24
C ALA A 146 24.31 -1.70 -3.25
N GLN A 147 23.95 -0.43 -3.29
CA GLN A 147 24.39 0.57 -2.31
C GLN A 147 23.26 0.83 -1.31
N PRO A 148 23.50 0.78 0.01
CA PRO A 148 22.50 1.21 0.98
C PRO A 148 22.11 2.67 0.71
N VAL A 149 20.81 2.95 0.72
CA VAL A 149 20.27 4.30 0.58
C VAL A 149 19.20 4.54 1.64
N THR A 150 19.06 5.80 2.07
CA THR A 150 17.94 6.23 2.89
C THR A 150 17.12 7.22 2.08
N LEU A 151 15.86 6.89 1.82
CA LEU A 151 14.90 7.84 1.28
C LEU A 151 14.29 8.60 2.46
N LYS A 152 14.23 9.93 2.36
CA LYS A 152 13.67 10.79 3.39
C LYS A 152 12.64 11.72 2.77
N TRP A 153 11.47 11.82 3.39
CA TRP A 153 10.39 12.72 3.00
C TRP A 153 10.06 13.66 4.14
N SER A 154 9.84 14.93 3.83
CA SER A 154 9.30 15.94 4.75
C SER A 154 7.84 16.17 4.40
N LEU A 155 6.96 15.96 5.39
CA LEU A 155 5.52 16.12 5.28
C LEU A 155 5.12 17.33 6.13
N THR A 156 4.39 18.27 5.53
CA THR A 156 3.95 19.51 6.18
C THR A 156 2.47 19.80 5.90
N PRO A 157 1.76 20.57 6.74
CA PRO A 157 0.39 20.98 6.45
C PRO A 157 0.32 21.87 5.20
N GLN A 158 -0.72 21.69 4.38
CA GLN A 158 -1.00 22.62 3.30
C GLN A 158 -1.45 23.98 3.86
N GLY A 159 -0.79 25.07 3.44
CA GLY A 159 -1.10 26.43 3.91
C GLY A 159 -0.22 26.91 5.08
N GLY A 160 0.73 26.09 5.53
CA GLY A 160 1.60 26.43 6.67
C GLY A 160 0.91 26.22 8.02
N TRP A 161 1.70 26.16 9.08
CA TRP A 161 1.17 26.06 10.43
C TRP A 161 0.64 27.42 10.86
N ALA A 162 -0.66 27.54 11.13
CA ALA A 162 -1.17 28.71 11.84
C ALA A 162 -0.67 28.60 13.28
N SER A 163 0.34 29.40 13.63
CA SER A 163 0.85 29.58 14.99
C SER A 163 -0.18 30.23 15.91
#